data_AF-A0A256ICN5-F1
#
_entry.id   AF-A0A256ICN5-F1
#
_cell.length_a   1.000
_cell.length_b   1.000
_cell.length_c   1.000
_cell.angle_alpha   90.00
_cell.angle_beta   90.00
_cell.angle_gamma   90.00
#
_symmetry.space_group_name_H-M   'P 1'
#
loop_
_entity.id
_entity.type
_entity.pdbx_description
1 polymer ?
#
loop_
_entity_poly.entity_id
_entity_poly.type
_entity_poly.pdbx_seq_one_letter_code
_entity_poly.pdbx_strand_id
1 'polypeptide(L)'
;MEPSAVSVFGILVGVAAAGVAAGPGIRTAITHRRSDNGIAFGMLSVGVLIWTVAGVCQLVAQEAIVQTYFLVLSLIGASVTALGWFLFASTARSTPERLSRRSIYVGVTLVIGLNIGLIVTIPIHDLYWSGVTGGSMGATRSVVEAGYWVHTLLVAGLCLAGSWLFAKVQGNRRDRIHGLAYAICGITVTVTILMSNSTTPGSGMLPPILAAGLVCLGIVQATRSGRTESRRRSLQRGES
;
A
#
# COMPACT_ATOMS: atom_id res chain seq x y z
N MET A 1 0.30 -12.08 29.49
CA MET A 1 1.64 -11.93 28.88
C MET A 1 1.88 -10.44 28.69
N GLU A 2 3.00 -9.91 29.19
CA GLU A 2 3.37 -8.52 28.93
C GLU A 2 3.79 -8.35 27.45
N PRO A 3 3.42 -7.24 26.79
CA PRO A 3 3.77 -7.01 25.40
C PRO A 3 5.28 -6.78 25.26
N SER A 4 5.90 -7.42 24.28
CA SER A 4 7.33 -7.22 24.00
C SER A 4 7.60 -5.79 23.51
N ALA A 5 8.80 -5.25 23.76
CA ALA A 5 9.20 -3.92 23.28
C ALA A 5 9.06 -3.77 21.76
N VAL A 6 9.29 -4.87 21.01
CA VAL A 6 9.13 -4.92 19.55
C VAL A 6 7.66 -4.80 19.15
N SER A 7 6.76 -5.49 19.87
CA SER A 7 5.31 -5.40 19.65
C SER A 7 4.79 -3.99 19.94
N VAL A 8 5.23 -3.37 21.05
CA VAL A 8 4.87 -1.98 21.41
C VAL A 8 5.35 -1.00 20.33
N PHE A 9 6.61 -1.12 19.90
CA PHE A 9 7.14 -0.28 18.83
C PHE A 9 6.36 -0.45 17.52
N GLY A 10 6.08 -1.70 17.12
CA GLY A 10 5.28 -2.00 15.93
C GLY A 10 3.87 -1.40 15.98
N ILE A 11 3.21 -1.44 17.14
CA ILE A 11 1.90 -0.82 17.37
C ILE A 11 2.01 0.70 17.21
N LEU A 12 2.95 1.35 17.89
CA LEU A 12 3.09 2.82 17.85
C LEU A 12 3.36 3.33 16.44
N VAL A 13 4.30 2.70 15.73
CA VAL A 13 4.63 3.07 14.35
C VAL A 13 3.47 2.76 13.41
N GLY A 14 2.78 1.63 13.59
CA GLY A 14 1.58 1.28 12.84
C GLY A 14 0.44 2.30 13.04
N VAL A 15 0.17 2.71 14.27
CA VAL A 15 -0.84 3.75 14.56
C VAL A 15 -0.46 5.08 13.91
N ALA A 16 0.81 5.48 13.95
CA ALA A 16 1.28 6.68 13.26
C ALA A 16 1.09 6.58 11.74
N ALA A 17 1.45 5.44 11.13
CA ALA A 17 1.27 5.18 9.70
C ALA A 17 -0.22 5.21 9.30
N ALA A 18 -1.10 4.58 10.09
CA ALA A 18 -2.55 4.64 9.91
C ALA A 18 -3.07 6.08 10.02
N GLY A 19 -2.59 6.86 11.00
CA GLY A 19 -2.95 8.27 11.17
C GLY A 19 -2.54 9.14 9.97
N VAL A 20 -1.36 8.92 9.40
CA VAL A 20 -0.92 9.60 8.18
C VAL A 20 -1.81 9.25 6.98
N ALA A 21 -2.14 7.97 6.82
CA ALA A 21 -3.00 7.51 5.73
C ALA A 21 -4.43 8.07 5.86
N ALA A 22 -5.04 7.95 7.03
CA ALA A 22 -6.41 8.39 7.30
C ALA A 22 -6.58 9.92 7.31
N GLY A 23 -5.59 10.66 7.82
CA GLY A 23 -5.67 12.12 7.92
C GLY A 23 -5.13 12.80 6.66
N PRO A 24 -3.83 13.17 6.63
CA PRO A 24 -3.22 13.84 5.49
C PRO A 24 -3.37 13.12 4.14
N GLY A 25 -3.32 11.78 4.12
CA GLY A 25 -3.45 10.96 2.91
C GLY A 25 -4.83 11.14 2.26
N ILE A 26 -5.90 10.79 2.99
CA ILE A 26 -7.28 10.97 2.51
C ILE A 26 -7.57 12.43 2.20
N ARG A 27 -7.13 13.39 3.03
CA ARG A 27 -7.30 14.83 2.74
C ARG A 27 -6.68 15.23 1.40
N THR A 28 -5.48 14.73 1.11
CA THR A 28 -4.77 15.00 -0.15
C THR A 28 -5.54 14.39 -1.33
N ALA A 29 -6.05 13.16 -1.17
CA ALA A 29 -6.89 12.50 -2.17
C ALA A 29 -8.17 13.28 -2.47
N ILE A 30 -8.90 13.73 -1.44
CA ILE A 30 -10.13 14.53 -1.58
C ILE A 30 -9.85 15.85 -2.31
N THR A 31 -8.72 16.49 -2.02
CA THR A 31 -8.30 17.73 -2.67
C THR A 31 -8.04 17.52 -4.16
N HIS A 32 -7.51 16.36 -4.54
CA HIS A 32 -7.16 16.01 -5.92
C HIS A 32 -8.16 15.05 -6.59
N ARG A 33 -9.37 14.89 -6.02
CA ARG A 33 -10.38 13.91 -6.45
C ARG A 33 -10.85 14.04 -7.89
N ARG A 34 -10.65 15.20 -8.50
CA ARG A 34 -10.99 15.46 -9.92
C ARG A 34 -9.94 14.94 -10.90
N SER A 35 -8.87 14.32 -10.40
CA SER A 35 -7.83 13.72 -11.23
C SER A 35 -7.74 12.22 -10.97
N ASP A 36 -7.52 11.43 -12.01
CA ASP A 36 -7.34 9.97 -11.91
C ASP A 36 -6.24 9.60 -10.91
N ASN A 37 -5.15 10.37 -10.94
CA ASN A 37 -4.03 10.23 -10.01
C ASN A 37 -4.45 10.47 -8.54
N GLY A 38 -5.34 11.44 -8.29
CA GLY A 38 -5.87 11.69 -6.94
C GLY A 38 -6.81 10.59 -6.44
N ILE A 39 -7.60 9.98 -7.33
CA ILE A 39 -8.44 8.82 -7.00
C ILE A 39 -7.56 7.60 -6.70
N ALA A 40 -6.56 7.32 -7.54
CA ALA A 40 -5.60 6.24 -7.32
C ALA A 40 -4.80 6.43 -6.02
N PHE A 41 -4.39 7.66 -5.72
CA PHE A 41 -3.76 8.01 -4.44
C PHE A 41 -4.71 7.81 -3.24
N GLY A 42 -5.99 8.10 -3.41
CA GLY A 42 -7.02 7.81 -2.41
C GLY A 42 -7.14 6.32 -2.14
N MET A 43 -7.19 5.51 -3.20
CA MET A 43 -7.20 4.05 -3.09
C MET A 43 -5.94 3.51 -2.39
N LEU A 44 -4.76 4.03 -2.74
CA LEU A 44 -3.51 3.72 -2.05
C LEU A 44 -3.60 4.05 -0.56
N SER A 45 -4.08 5.25 -0.21
CA SER A 45 -4.20 5.70 1.17
C SER A 45 -5.17 4.82 1.98
N VAL A 46 -6.31 4.46 1.40
CA VAL A 46 -7.29 3.56 2.04
C VAL A 46 -6.73 2.14 2.20
N GLY A 47 -6.04 1.62 1.17
CA GLY A 47 -5.38 0.32 1.24
C GLY A 47 -4.35 0.27 2.37
N VAL A 48 -3.45 1.27 2.44
CA VAL A 48 -2.43 1.36 3.49
C VAL A 48 -3.07 1.48 4.87
N LEU A 49 -4.15 2.26 4.99
CA LEU A 49 -4.90 2.37 6.23
C LEU A 49 -5.44 1.00 6.69
N ILE A 50 -6.17 0.30 5.82
CA ILE A 50 -6.74 -1.03 6.12
C ILE A 50 -5.62 -2.00 6.49
N TRP A 51 -4.55 -2.03 5.69
CA TRP A 51 -3.43 -2.96 5.88
C TRP A 51 -2.72 -2.71 7.22
N THR A 52 -2.46 -1.45 7.55
CA THR A 52 -1.77 -1.07 8.78
C THR A 52 -2.64 -1.31 10.02
N VAL A 53 -3.93 -0.92 9.98
CA VAL A 53 -4.86 -1.14 11.09
C VAL A 53 -5.05 -2.63 11.34
N ALA A 54 -5.26 -3.42 10.28
CA ALA A 54 -5.39 -4.86 10.41
C ALA A 54 -4.16 -5.49 11.06
N GLY A 55 -2.96 -5.10 10.63
CA GLY A 55 -1.72 -5.58 11.25
C GLY A 55 -1.57 -5.18 12.72
N VAL A 56 -1.87 -3.93 13.09
CA VAL A 56 -1.86 -3.48 14.50
C VAL A 56 -2.87 -4.28 15.33
N CYS A 57 -4.09 -4.44 14.83
CA CYS A 57 -5.12 -5.20 15.52
C CYS A 57 -4.74 -6.67 15.68
N GLN A 58 -4.04 -7.27 14.71
CA GLN A 58 -3.53 -8.64 14.83
C GLN A 58 -2.51 -8.78 15.96
N LEU A 59 -1.66 -7.77 16.20
CA LEU A 59 -0.71 -7.77 17.33
C LEU A 59 -1.38 -7.64 18.71
N VAL A 60 -2.57 -7.05 18.76
CA VAL A 60 -3.31 -6.81 20.02
C VAL A 60 -4.31 -7.92 20.31
N ALA A 61 -4.82 -8.59 19.27
CA ALA A 61 -5.80 -9.66 19.41
C ALA A 61 -5.22 -10.86 20.16
N GLN A 62 -5.92 -11.33 21.18
CA GLN A 62 -5.50 -12.48 21.99
C GLN A 62 -6.06 -13.81 21.48
N GLU A 63 -7.21 -13.76 20.79
CA GLU A 63 -7.88 -14.94 20.26
C GLU A 63 -7.45 -15.23 18.82
N ALA A 64 -7.14 -16.49 18.52
CA ALA A 64 -6.67 -16.93 17.19
C ALA A 64 -7.71 -16.64 16.09
N ILE A 65 -9.01 -16.74 16.40
CA ILE A 65 -10.08 -16.45 15.44
C ILE A 65 -10.09 -14.96 15.04
N VAL A 66 -9.87 -14.07 16.01
CA VAL A 66 -9.80 -12.62 15.79
C VAL A 66 -8.53 -12.26 15.02
N GLN A 67 -7.40 -12.90 15.34
CA GLN A 67 -6.16 -12.71 14.57
C GLN A 67 -6.33 -13.16 13.10
N THR A 68 -7.03 -14.27 12.87
CA THR A 68 -7.31 -14.77 11.52
C THR A 68 -8.20 -13.80 10.74
N TYR A 69 -9.22 -13.22 11.39
CA TYR A 69 -10.04 -12.16 10.80
C TYR A 69 -9.20 -10.95 10.38
N PHE A 70 -8.28 -10.49 11.23
CA PHE A 70 -7.38 -9.39 10.89
C PHE A 70 -6.35 -9.77 9.82
N LEU A 71 -5.92 -11.02 9.75
CA LEU A 71 -5.09 -11.51 8.64
C LEU A 71 -5.85 -11.41 7.30
N VAL A 72 -7.11 -11.84 7.25
CA VAL A 72 -7.97 -11.68 6.06
C VAL A 72 -8.06 -10.21 5.64
N LEU A 73 -8.34 -9.30 6.58
CA LEU A 73 -8.37 -7.87 6.31
C LEU A 73 -7.02 -7.32 5.84
N SER A 74 -5.91 -7.83 6.39
CA SER A 74 -4.55 -7.45 6.01
C SER A 74 -4.25 -7.83 4.55
N LEU A 75 -4.66 -9.03 4.09
CA LEU A 75 -4.52 -9.46 2.70
C LEU A 75 -5.36 -8.59 1.74
N ILE A 76 -6.58 -8.21 2.15
CA ILE A 76 -7.43 -7.27 1.40
C ILE A 76 -6.73 -5.90 1.32
N GLY A 77 -6.24 -5.38 2.45
CA GLY A 77 -5.50 -4.12 2.52
C GLY A 77 -4.26 -4.10 1.63
N ALA A 78 -3.47 -5.18 1.63
CA ALA A 78 -2.30 -5.34 0.75
C ALA A 78 -2.69 -5.32 -0.73
N SER A 79 -3.78 -6.01 -1.10
CA SER A 79 -4.31 -6.03 -2.47
C SER A 79 -4.71 -4.64 -2.94
N VAL A 80 -5.48 -3.92 -2.12
CA VAL A 80 -5.94 -2.55 -2.41
C VAL A 80 -4.76 -1.58 -2.47
N THR A 81 -3.77 -1.73 -1.58
CA THR A 81 -2.54 -0.93 -1.55
C THR A 81 -1.75 -1.10 -2.85
N ALA A 82 -1.45 -2.34 -3.24
CA ALA A 82 -0.67 -2.62 -4.43
C ALA A 82 -1.39 -2.17 -5.72
N LEU A 83 -2.71 -2.37 -5.79
CA LEU A 83 -3.53 -1.83 -6.86
C LEU A 83 -3.47 -0.30 -6.89
N GLY A 84 -3.75 0.37 -5.77
CA GLY A 84 -3.72 1.83 -5.67
C GLY A 84 -2.35 2.41 -6.04
N TRP A 85 -1.26 1.75 -5.62
CA TRP A 85 0.11 2.12 -5.98
C TRP A 85 0.38 2.00 -7.48
N PHE A 86 0.02 0.87 -8.09
CA PHE A 86 0.17 0.66 -9.53
C PHE A 86 -0.65 1.68 -10.34
N LEU A 87 -1.90 1.92 -9.94
CA LEU A 87 -2.75 2.93 -10.57
C LEU A 87 -2.17 4.33 -10.42
N PHE A 88 -1.63 4.67 -9.24
CA PHE A 88 -0.98 5.95 -8.98
C PHE A 88 0.25 6.15 -9.86
N ALA A 89 1.11 5.13 -9.97
CA ALA A 89 2.29 5.18 -10.83
C ALA A 89 1.94 5.32 -12.32
N SER A 90 0.94 4.59 -12.79
CA SER A 90 0.53 4.59 -14.20
C SER A 90 -0.22 5.85 -14.64
N THR A 91 -0.86 6.56 -13.70
CA THR A 91 -1.60 7.81 -13.97
C THR A 91 -0.78 9.08 -13.69
N ALA A 92 0.43 8.94 -13.15
CA ALA A 92 1.36 10.05 -12.98
C ALA A 92 1.70 10.70 -14.33
N ARG A 93 1.60 12.05 -14.43
CA ARG A 93 1.84 12.77 -15.70
C ARG A 93 3.25 12.62 -16.26
N SER A 94 4.21 12.24 -15.43
CA SER A 94 5.63 12.21 -15.74
C SER A 94 6.12 10.82 -16.16
N THR A 95 5.25 9.82 -16.26
CA THR A 95 5.64 8.49 -16.77
C THR A 95 5.60 8.46 -18.30
N PRO A 96 6.61 7.85 -18.95
CA PRO A 96 6.95 8.04 -20.37
C PRO A 96 5.88 7.59 -21.35
N GLU A 97 5.02 6.68 -20.93
CA GLU A 97 3.80 6.32 -21.62
C GLU A 97 2.78 6.16 -20.52
N ARG A 98 1.76 7.01 -20.46
CA ARG A 98 0.54 6.61 -19.76
C ARG A 98 0.19 5.26 -20.34
N LEU A 99 0.13 4.21 -19.53
CA LEU A 99 -0.41 2.91 -19.94
C LEU A 99 -1.88 3.15 -20.30
N SER A 100 -2.17 3.80 -21.42
CA SER A 100 -3.48 4.35 -21.77
C SER A 100 -4.45 3.26 -22.21
N ARG A 101 -4.03 2.00 -22.11
CA ARG A 101 -4.84 0.83 -22.41
C ARG A 101 -5.75 0.58 -21.22
N ARG A 102 -6.97 1.12 -21.32
CA ARG A 102 -8.11 0.82 -20.44
C ARG A 102 -8.23 -0.68 -20.13
N SER A 103 -7.85 -1.55 -21.07
CA SER A 103 -7.81 -3.00 -20.88
C SER A 103 -6.84 -3.47 -19.79
N ILE A 104 -5.66 -2.84 -19.64
CA ILE A 104 -4.69 -3.19 -18.58
C ILE A 104 -5.26 -2.83 -17.22
N TYR A 105 -5.86 -1.64 -17.10
CA TYR A 105 -6.54 -1.22 -15.88
C TYR A 105 -7.67 -2.17 -15.49
N VAL A 106 -8.58 -2.44 -16.43
CA VAL A 106 -9.70 -3.36 -16.21
C VAL A 106 -9.18 -4.74 -15.85
N GLY A 107 -8.18 -5.27 -16.58
CA GLY A 107 -7.61 -6.59 -16.31
C GLY A 107 -7.00 -6.69 -14.91
N VAL A 108 -6.17 -5.72 -14.52
CA VAL A 108 -5.54 -5.70 -13.19
C VAL A 108 -6.58 -5.53 -12.08
N THR A 109 -7.58 -4.66 -12.27
CA THR A 109 -8.67 -4.50 -11.30
C THR A 109 -9.51 -5.77 -11.18
N LEU A 110 -9.81 -6.47 -12.28
CA LEU A 110 -10.54 -7.73 -12.25
C LEU A 110 -9.75 -8.84 -11.54
N VAL A 111 -8.45 -8.96 -11.83
CA VAL A 111 -7.57 -9.93 -11.16
C VAL A 111 -7.51 -9.66 -9.66
N ILE A 112 -7.39 -8.39 -9.25
CA ILE A 112 -7.39 -8.02 -7.83
C ILE A 112 -8.76 -8.25 -7.19
N GLY A 113 -9.85 -7.92 -7.89
CA GLY A 113 -11.21 -8.19 -7.42
C GLY A 113 -11.47 -9.68 -7.21
N LEU A 114 -11.02 -10.52 -8.15
CA LEU A 114 -11.09 -11.98 -8.01
C LEU A 114 -10.25 -12.48 -6.82
N ASN A 115 -9.01 -12.00 -6.68
CA ASN A 115 -8.17 -12.35 -5.53
C ASN A 115 -8.81 -11.91 -4.20
N ILE A 116 -9.43 -10.74 -4.12
CA ILE A 116 -10.18 -10.31 -2.93
C ILE A 116 -11.40 -11.23 -2.70
N GLY A 117 -12.13 -11.60 -3.75
CA GLY A 117 -13.23 -12.55 -3.66
C GLY A 117 -12.78 -13.88 -3.05
N LEU A 118 -11.67 -14.44 -3.54
CA LEU A 118 -11.06 -15.65 -3.00
C LEU A 118 -10.61 -15.48 -1.54
N ILE A 119 -10.05 -14.33 -1.16
CA ILE A 119 -9.68 -14.05 0.24
C ILE A 119 -10.91 -14.05 1.15
N VAL A 120 -12.01 -13.44 0.71
CA VAL A 120 -13.25 -13.37 1.51
C VAL A 120 -13.88 -14.76 1.67
N THR A 121 -13.72 -15.64 0.68
CA THR A 121 -14.25 -17.02 0.72
C THR A 121 -13.33 -18.03 1.39
N ILE A 122 -12.23 -17.59 2.03
CA ILE A 122 -11.32 -18.49 2.77
C ILE A 122 -12.04 -19.44 3.75
N PRO A 123 -13.08 -19.04 4.51
CA PRO A 123 -13.78 -20.00 5.37
C PRO A 123 -14.40 -21.22 4.66
N ILE A 124 -14.48 -21.19 3.33
CA ILE A 124 -15.09 -22.21 2.48
C ILE A 124 -14.02 -23.04 1.74
N HIS A 125 -12.74 -22.63 1.79
CA HIS A 125 -11.65 -23.34 1.11
C HIS A 125 -10.29 -23.17 1.80
N ASP A 126 -9.43 -24.18 1.73
CA ASP A 126 -8.10 -24.14 2.33
C ASP A 126 -7.01 -23.60 1.39
N LEU A 127 -7.38 -22.83 0.35
CA LEU A 127 -6.45 -22.38 -0.70
C LEU A 127 -5.32 -21.47 -0.18
N TYR A 128 -5.55 -20.72 0.91
CA TYR A 128 -4.57 -19.75 1.43
C TYR A 128 -3.78 -20.32 2.61
N TRP A 129 -4.44 -21.01 3.52
CA TRP A 129 -3.78 -21.70 4.60
C TRP A 129 -4.61 -22.89 5.05
N SER A 130 -3.92 -23.97 5.45
CA SER A 130 -4.53 -25.18 6.01
C SER A 130 -4.64 -25.12 7.54
N GLY A 131 -4.03 -24.11 8.17
CA GLY A 131 -4.10 -23.91 9.60
C GLY A 131 -3.36 -22.68 10.07
N VAL A 132 -3.61 -22.33 11.33
CA VAL A 132 -2.99 -21.18 12.00
C VAL A 132 -2.34 -21.70 13.30
N THR A 133 -1.04 -21.47 13.45
CA THR A 133 -0.25 -21.87 14.62
C THR A 133 0.19 -20.66 15.42
N GLY A 134 0.54 -20.85 16.69
CA GLY A 134 1.21 -19.80 17.48
C GLY A 134 2.52 -19.37 16.81
N GLY A 135 2.66 -18.08 16.52
CA GLY A 135 3.89 -17.49 15.99
C GLY A 135 4.69 -16.76 17.07
N SER A 136 5.82 -16.19 16.67
CA SER A 136 6.62 -15.36 17.56
C SER A 136 5.94 -14.02 17.84
N MET A 137 6.25 -13.41 18.98
CA MET A 137 5.78 -12.06 19.37
C MET A 137 4.25 -11.90 19.55
N GLY A 138 3.52 -12.99 19.79
CA GLY A 138 2.07 -12.97 20.04
C GLY A 138 1.21 -12.96 18.77
N ALA A 139 1.81 -12.92 17.59
CA ALA A 139 1.12 -13.05 16.32
C ALA A 139 1.02 -14.52 15.89
N THR A 140 -0.03 -14.86 15.17
CA THR A 140 -0.22 -16.18 14.56
C THR A 140 0.61 -16.33 13.30
N ARG A 141 1.16 -17.53 13.09
CA ARG A 141 1.81 -17.94 11.85
C ARG A 141 0.86 -18.85 11.07
N SER A 142 0.70 -18.62 9.78
CA SER A 142 -0.14 -19.48 8.93
C SER A 142 0.69 -20.61 8.30
N VAL A 143 0.11 -21.81 8.21
CA VAL A 143 0.62 -22.89 7.35
C VAL A 143 0.13 -22.57 5.94
N VAL A 144 0.98 -21.89 5.18
CA VAL A 144 0.58 -21.27 3.91
C VAL A 144 0.54 -22.27 2.78
N GLU A 145 -0.52 -22.14 1.97
CA GLU A 145 -0.76 -22.96 0.79
C GLU A 145 -0.49 -22.15 -0.49
N ALA A 146 -0.67 -22.79 -1.65
CA ALA A 146 -0.35 -22.18 -2.95
C ALA A 146 -1.05 -20.84 -3.20
N GLY A 147 -2.31 -20.67 -2.76
CA GLY A 147 -3.08 -19.43 -2.94
C GLY A 147 -2.46 -18.23 -2.21
N TYR A 148 -1.86 -18.44 -1.04
CA TYR A 148 -1.15 -17.39 -0.31
C TYR A 148 0.10 -16.91 -1.06
N TRP A 149 0.82 -17.83 -1.70
CA TRP A 149 1.98 -17.47 -2.52
C TRP A 149 1.59 -16.76 -3.81
N VAL A 150 0.52 -17.23 -4.48
CA VAL A 150 -0.05 -16.53 -5.65
C VAL A 150 -0.43 -15.09 -5.27
N HIS A 151 -1.10 -14.92 -4.15
CA HIS A 151 -1.42 -13.60 -3.60
C HIS A 151 -0.17 -12.75 -3.35
N THR A 152 0.81 -13.31 -2.65
CA THR A 152 2.07 -12.62 -2.32
C THR A 152 2.79 -12.14 -3.58
N LEU A 153 2.91 -13.02 -4.59
CA LEU A 153 3.55 -12.70 -5.86
C LEU A 153 2.75 -11.67 -6.67
N LEU A 154 1.42 -11.73 -6.63
CA LEU A 154 0.55 -10.73 -7.27
C LEU A 154 0.76 -9.34 -6.67
N VAL A 155 0.72 -9.21 -5.34
CA VAL A 155 0.95 -7.95 -4.62
C VAL A 155 2.36 -7.43 -4.89
N ALA A 156 3.38 -8.28 -4.77
CA ALA A 156 4.77 -7.93 -5.05
C ALA A 156 4.97 -7.50 -6.51
N GLY A 157 4.36 -8.21 -7.47
CA GLY A 157 4.42 -7.89 -8.89
C GLY A 157 3.82 -6.52 -9.21
N LEU A 158 2.68 -6.17 -8.62
CA LEU A 158 2.08 -4.85 -8.77
C LEU A 158 2.94 -3.74 -8.14
N CYS A 159 3.53 -3.99 -6.97
CA CYS A 159 4.47 -3.07 -6.35
C CYS A 159 5.70 -2.79 -7.24
N LEU A 160 6.31 -3.85 -7.80
CA LEU A 160 7.42 -3.75 -8.73
C LEU A 160 7.03 -3.05 -10.03
N ALA A 161 5.86 -3.35 -10.59
CA ALA A 161 5.36 -2.69 -11.79
C ALA A 161 5.19 -1.18 -11.56
N GLY A 162 4.61 -0.77 -10.43
CA GLY A 162 4.51 0.63 -10.04
C GLY A 162 5.88 1.30 -9.84
N SER A 163 6.82 0.61 -9.17
CA SER A 163 8.19 1.10 -9.00
C SER A 163 8.93 1.26 -10.32
N TRP A 164 8.78 0.32 -11.25
CA TRP A 164 9.38 0.38 -12.57
C TRP A 164 8.86 1.58 -13.36
N LEU A 165 7.54 1.83 -13.33
CA LEU A 165 6.94 3.01 -13.95
C LEU A 165 7.54 4.31 -13.40
N PHE A 166 7.68 4.41 -12.07
CA PHE A 166 8.28 5.58 -11.45
C PHE A 166 9.79 5.72 -11.72
N ALA A 167 10.52 4.61 -11.86
CA ALA A 167 11.94 4.62 -12.24
C ALA A 167 12.15 5.13 -13.67
N LYS A 168 11.14 4.96 -14.53
CA LYS A 168 11.15 5.41 -15.92
C LYS A 168 10.65 6.84 -16.11
N VAL A 169 10.31 7.56 -15.05
CA VAL A 169 9.79 8.94 -15.12
C VAL A 169 10.70 9.83 -15.98
N GLN A 170 10.07 10.47 -16.97
CA GLN A 170 10.66 11.50 -17.81
C GLN A 170 10.19 12.89 -17.35
N GLY A 171 11.01 13.91 -17.57
CA GLY A 171 10.72 15.28 -17.17
C GLY A 171 11.90 15.98 -16.51
N ASN A 172 11.60 17.07 -15.82
CA ASN A 172 12.60 17.91 -15.17
C ASN A 172 13.31 17.17 -14.04
N ARG A 173 14.50 17.64 -13.63
CA ARG A 173 15.30 17.03 -12.55
C ARG A 173 14.47 16.74 -11.29
N ARG A 174 13.53 17.62 -10.95
CA ARG A 174 12.64 17.46 -9.79
C ARG A 174 11.71 16.25 -9.92
N ASP A 175 11.12 16.04 -11.08
CA ASP A 175 10.19 14.93 -11.33
C ASP A 175 10.93 13.60 -11.28
N ARG A 176 12.15 13.55 -11.84
CA ARG A 176 13.04 12.38 -11.77
C ARG A 176 13.44 12.03 -10.34
N ILE A 177 13.75 13.02 -9.49
CA ILE A 177 14.08 12.78 -8.08
C ILE A 177 12.89 12.19 -7.31
N HIS A 178 11.68 12.72 -7.52
CA HIS A 178 10.49 12.16 -6.85
C HIS A 178 10.17 10.77 -7.41
N GLY A 179 10.25 10.56 -8.73
CA GLY A 179 10.10 9.24 -9.35
C GLY A 179 11.09 8.21 -8.80
N LEU A 180 12.36 8.58 -8.63
CA LEU A 180 13.36 7.71 -8.02
C LEU A 180 13.02 7.39 -6.56
N ALA A 181 12.62 8.38 -5.76
CA ALA A 181 12.22 8.16 -4.37
C ALA A 181 11.03 7.20 -4.26
N TYR A 182 10.03 7.37 -5.13
CA TYR A 182 8.90 6.46 -5.27
C TYR A 182 9.31 5.05 -5.68
N ALA A 183 10.17 4.92 -6.68
CA ALA A 183 10.65 3.63 -7.16
C ALA A 183 11.39 2.86 -6.06
N ILE A 184 12.32 3.53 -5.37
CA ILE A 184 13.07 2.96 -4.24
C ILE A 184 12.10 2.53 -3.14
N CYS A 185 11.18 3.41 -2.73
CA CYS A 185 10.24 3.08 -1.66
C CYS A 185 9.35 1.87 -2.02
N GLY A 186 8.83 1.79 -3.25
CA GLY A 186 8.03 0.64 -3.69
C GLY A 186 8.85 -0.66 -3.83
N ILE A 187 10.13 -0.57 -4.19
CA ILE A 187 11.05 -1.73 -4.19
C ILE A 187 11.26 -2.21 -2.75
N THR A 188 11.49 -1.30 -1.81
CA THR A 188 11.65 -1.63 -0.39
C THR A 188 10.39 -2.31 0.17
N VAL A 189 9.20 -1.81 -0.17
CA VAL A 189 7.92 -2.46 0.17
C VAL A 189 7.86 -3.87 -0.42
N THR A 190 8.23 -4.05 -1.69
CA THR A 190 8.25 -5.38 -2.34
C THR A 190 9.19 -6.36 -1.63
N VAL A 191 10.44 -5.94 -1.40
CA VAL A 191 11.45 -6.78 -0.74
C VAL A 191 10.97 -7.18 0.65
N THR A 192 10.39 -6.25 1.40
CA THR A 192 9.87 -6.55 2.74
C THR A 192 8.64 -7.44 2.72
N ILE A 193 7.74 -7.35 1.73
CA ILE A 193 6.64 -8.32 1.54
C ILE A 193 7.23 -9.73 1.39
N LEU A 194 8.17 -9.90 0.46
CA LEU A 194 8.76 -11.20 0.15
C LEU A 194 9.54 -11.77 1.34
N MET A 195 10.38 -10.95 1.99
CA MET A 195 11.15 -11.35 3.18
C MET A 195 10.22 -11.69 4.36
N SER A 196 9.21 -10.86 4.61
CA SER A 196 8.29 -11.10 5.72
C SER A 196 7.46 -12.37 5.50
N ASN A 197 6.98 -12.60 4.28
CA ASN A 197 6.16 -13.77 3.98
C ASN A 197 6.97 -15.07 3.90
N SER A 198 8.28 -15.00 3.61
CA SER A 198 9.17 -16.18 3.64
C SER A 198 9.62 -16.56 5.04
N THR A 199 9.77 -15.57 5.94
CA THR A 199 10.22 -15.81 7.32
C THR A 199 9.06 -16.10 8.27
N THR A 200 8.02 -15.27 8.23
CA THR A 200 6.85 -15.37 9.12
C THR A 200 5.56 -15.07 8.33
N PRO A 201 5.06 -16.04 7.55
CA PRO A 201 3.84 -15.86 6.76
C PRO A 201 2.64 -15.47 7.64
N GLY A 202 1.98 -14.38 7.23
CA GLY A 202 0.77 -13.87 7.86
C GLY A 202 0.97 -12.98 9.09
N SER A 203 2.20 -12.63 9.48
CA SER A 203 2.45 -11.88 10.72
C SER A 203 3.37 -10.65 10.58
N GLY A 204 3.55 -10.16 9.35
CA GLY A 204 4.49 -9.08 9.04
C GLY A 204 3.94 -7.67 9.19
N MET A 205 4.48 -6.87 10.12
CA MET A 205 4.14 -5.45 10.28
C MET A 205 5.00 -4.47 9.47
N LEU A 206 6.18 -4.90 9.01
CA LEU A 206 7.09 -4.02 8.27
C LEU A 206 6.53 -3.56 6.91
N PRO A 207 5.93 -4.44 6.09
CA PRO A 207 5.38 -4.00 4.80
C PRO A 207 4.34 -2.88 4.86
N PRO A 208 3.28 -2.94 5.70
CA PRO A 208 2.30 -1.85 5.76
C PRO A 208 2.90 -0.53 6.27
N ILE A 209 3.83 -0.59 7.24
CA ILE A 209 4.53 0.59 7.75
C ILE A 209 5.33 1.27 6.63
N LEU A 210 6.06 0.49 5.82
CA LEU A 210 6.84 1.03 4.70
C LEU A 210 5.95 1.56 3.58
N ALA A 211 4.79 0.94 3.35
CA ALA A 211 3.82 1.42 2.37
C ALA A 211 3.25 2.80 2.74
N ALA A 212 3.19 3.16 4.04
CA ALA A 212 2.88 4.53 4.46
C ALA A 212 3.91 5.56 3.98
N GLY A 213 5.16 5.15 3.73
CA GLY A 213 6.17 5.99 3.09
C GLY A 213 5.76 6.46 1.69
N LEU A 214 5.05 5.62 0.92
CA LEU A 214 4.51 5.99 -0.39
C LEU A 214 3.44 7.09 -0.27
N VAL A 215 2.59 6.98 0.76
CA VAL A 215 1.58 8.00 1.09
C VAL A 215 2.23 9.31 1.50
N CYS A 216 3.25 9.26 2.37
CA CYS A 216 4.05 10.42 2.77
C CYS A 216 4.65 11.16 1.58
N LEU A 217 5.28 10.42 0.65
CA LEU A 217 5.86 11.00 -0.57
C LEU A 217 4.78 11.70 -1.42
N GLY A 218 3.59 11.09 -1.55
CA GLY A 218 2.43 11.67 -2.22
C GLY A 218 1.97 12.99 -1.62
N ILE A 219 1.84 13.04 -0.29
CA ILE A 219 1.46 14.26 0.45
C ILE A 219 2.50 15.37 0.22
N VAL A 220 3.79 15.04 0.33
CA VAL A 220 4.88 15.99 0.15
C VAL A 220 4.90 16.55 -1.28
N GLN A 221 4.72 15.69 -2.28
CA GLN A 221 4.66 16.10 -3.69
C GLN A 221 3.47 17.03 -3.94
N ALA A 222 2.27 16.66 -3.47
CA ALA A 222 1.06 17.46 -3.64
C ALA A 222 1.18 18.86 -3.01
N THR A 223 1.72 18.93 -1.79
CA THR A 223 1.91 20.20 -1.06
C THR A 223 2.87 21.14 -1.79
N ARG A 224 3.93 20.59 -2.40
CA ARG A 224 4.93 21.37 -3.16
C ARG A 224 4.39 21.90 -4.49
N SER A 225 3.54 21.13 -5.16
CA SER A 225 2.88 21.56 -6.40
C SER A 225 1.93 22.73 -6.16
N GLY A 226 1.10 22.66 -5.11
CA GLY A 226 0.14 23.73 -4.77
C GLY A 226 0.80 25.08 -4.45
N ARG A 227 1.94 25.08 -3.73
CA ARG A 227 2.71 26.31 -3.46
C ARG A 227 3.25 26.96 -4.73
N THR A 228 3.68 26.15 -5.70
CA THR A 228 4.24 26.64 -6.97
C THR A 228 3.16 27.31 -7.81
N GLU A 229 1.95 26.75 -7.83
CA GLU A 229 0.81 27.32 -8.56
C GLU A 229 0.30 28.62 -7.93
N SER A 230 0.21 28.68 -6.59
CA SER A 230 -0.17 29.89 -5.87
C SER A 230 0.78 31.07 -6.16
N ARG A 231 2.08 30.81 -6.20
CA ARG A 231 3.10 31.84 -6.49
C ARG A 231 3.02 32.36 -7.93
N ARG A 232 2.69 31.50 -8.90
CA ARG A 232 2.46 31.94 -10.28
C ARG A 232 1.24 32.85 -10.40
N ARG A 233 0.14 32.50 -9.72
CA ARG A 233 -1.09 33.31 -9.72
C ARG A 233 -0.90 34.66 -9.04
N SER A 234 -0.10 34.74 -7.98
CA SER A 234 0.19 36.02 -7.32
C SER A 234 1.04 36.95 -8.18
N LEU A 235 2.00 36.40 -8.94
CA LEU A 235 2.80 37.19 -9.88
C LEU A 235 1.93 37.73 -11.03
N GLN A 236 1.04 36.92 -11.59
CA GLN A 236 0.13 37.36 -12.65
C GLN A 236 -0.89 38.43 -12.20
N ARG A 237 -1.19 38.53 -10.90
CA ARG A 237 -2.08 39.57 -10.34
C ARG A 237 -1.35 40.85 -9.92
N GLY A 238 -0.02 40.82 -9.80
CA GLY A 238 0.79 41.99 -9.46
C GLY A 238 1.20 42.83 -10.68
N GLU A 239 0.90 42.35 -11.89
CA GLU A 239 1.23 42.99 -13.17
C GLU A 239 0.02 43.64 -13.84
N SER A 240 -1.13 43.74 -13.14
CA SER A 240 -2.37 44.40 -13.59
C SER A 240 -2.66 45.64 -12.77
#